data_AF-A0A1X7CQ42-F1
#
_entry.id   AF-A0A1X7CQ42-F1
#
_cell.length_a   1.000
_cell.length_b   1.000
_cell.length_c   1.000
_cell.angle_alpha   90.00
_cell.angle_beta   90.00
_cell.angle_gamma   90.00
#
_symmetry.space_group_name_H-M   'P 1'
#
loop_
_entity.id
_entity.type
_entity.pdbx_description
1 polymer ?
#
loop_
_entity_poly.entity_id
_entity_poly.type
_entity_poly.pdbx_seq_one_letter_code
_entity_poly.pdbx_strand_id
1 'polypeptide(L)' 'MAQPKKKTSKSRRNMRRSHDHVDTPNVHVCECGEPIIAHRACSACGSYKGRQVITSEDA' A
#
# COMPACT_ATOMS: atom_id res chain seq x y z
N MET A 1 -27.33 29.42 -2.17
CA MET A 1 -26.28 28.39 -2.13
C MET A 1 -25.06 28.90 -2.88
N ALA A 2 -23.84 28.71 -2.36
CA ALA A 2 -22.64 29.17 -3.05
C ALA A 2 -22.37 28.28 -4.28
N GLN A 3 -22.20 28.91 -5.44
CA GLN A 3 -21.87 28.23 -6.70
C GLN A 3 -20.56 28.76 -7.26
N PRO A 4 -19.75 27.92 -7.93
CA PRO A 4 -18.54 28.39 -8.59
C PRO A 4 -18.91 29.35 -9.73
N LYS A 5 -18.39 30.58 -9.66
CA LYS A 5 -18.65 31.63 -10.67
C LYS A 5 -18.11 31.28 -12.06
N LYS A 6 -17.04 30.47 -12.13
CA LYS A 6 -16.37 30.05 -13.36
C LYS A 6 -15.89 28.61 -13.26
N LYS A 7 -15.72 27.97 -14.43
CA LYS A 7 -15.07 26.66 -14.54
C LYS A 7 -13.60 26.76 -14.13
N THR A 8 -13.14 25.83 -13.30
CA THR A 8 -11.70 25.70 -12.99
C THR A 8 -10.92 25.29 -14.24
N SER A 9 -9.84 26.00 -14.56
CA SER A 9 -8.99 25.67 -15.71
C SER A 9 -8.34 24.28 -15.54
N LYS A 10 -7.97 23.64 -16.67
CA LYS A 10 -7.28 22.34 -16.66
C LYS A 10 -6.00 22.39 -15.81
N SER A 11 -5.22 23.47 -15.93
CA SER A 11 -4.00 23.70 -15.15
C SER A 11 -4.26 23.76 -13.65
N ARG A 12 -5.18 24.62 -13.17
CA ARG A 12 -5.52 24.71 -11.73
C ARG A 12 -6.05 23.39 -11.16
N ARG A 13 -6.88 22.68 -11.92
CA ARG A 13 -7.38 21.37 -11.51
C ARG A 13 -6.24 20.36 -11.38
N ASN A 14 -5.31 20.33 -12.33
CA ASN A 14 -4.19 19.38 -12.31
C ASN A 14 -3.18 19.72 -11.21
N MET A 15 -2.87 21.00 -11.00
CA MET A 15 -2.02 21.46 -9.88
C MET A 15 -2.63 21.09 -8.52
N ARG A 16 -3.95 21.19 -8.36
CA ARG A 16 -4.59 20.74 -7.12
C ARG A 16 -4.44 19.23 -6.90
N ARG A 17 -4.44 18.44 -7.98
CA ARG A 17 -4.31 16.97 -7.95
C ARG A 17 -2.85 16.49 -7.94
N SER A 18 -1.85 17.37 -7.88
CA SER A 18 -0.44 16.95 -7.90
C SER A 18 -0.05 16.13 -6.68
N HIS A 19 -0.79 16.28 -5.58
CA HIS A 19 -0.57 15.56 -4.34
C HIS A 19 -1.49 14.34 -4.18
N ASP A 20 -2.41 14.09 -5.12
CA ASP A 20 -3.37 12.97 -5.08
C ASP A 20 -2.71 11.65 -5.56
N HIS A 21 -1.42 11.44 -5.28
CA HIS A 21 -0.74 10.19 -5.60
C HIS A 21 -0.95 9.17 -4.48
N VAL A 22 -0.89 7.89 -4.85
CA VAL A 22 -0.94 6.79 -3.88
C VAL A 22 0.49 6.37 -3.58
N ASP A 23 0.82 6.26 -2.29
CA ASP A 23 2.13 5.81 -1.85
C ASP A 23 2.34 4.33 -2.13
N THR A 24 3.55 3.98 -2.56
CA THR A 24 3.95 2.58 -2.77
C THR A 24 4.13 1.90 -1.41
N PRO A 25 3.59 0.69 -1.20
CA PRO A 25 3.81 -0.05 0.04
C PRO A 25 5.29 -0.44 0.19
N ASN A 26 5.77 -0.44 1.44
CA ASN A 26 7.10 -0.94 1.76
C ASN A 26 7.11 -2.47 1.74
N VAL A 27 7.83 -3.02 0.76
CA VAL A 27 7.97 -4.46 0.54
C VAL A 27 9.39 -4.90 0.89
N HIS A 28 9.51 -6.01 1.61
CA HIS A 28 10.75 -6.68 1.95
C HIS A 28 10.74 -8.10 1.39
N VAL A 29 11.92 -8.68 1.15
CA VAL A 29 12.02 -10.08 0.72
C VAL A 29 12.02 -10.98 1.95
N CYS A 30 11.12 -11.96 1.98
CA CYS A 30 11.08 -12.98 3.02
C CYS A 30 12.19 -14.03 2.84
N GLU A 31 12.46 -14.82 3.87
CA GLU A 31 13.41 -15.94 3.83
C GLU A 31 13.05 -17.01 2.78
N CYS A 32 11.77 -17.11 2.38
CA CYS A 32 11.31 -17.97 1.29
C CYS A 32 11.45 -17.36 -0.11
N GLY A 33 11.90 -16.10 -0.22
CA GLY A 33 12.03 -15.36 -1.48
C GLY A 33 10.80 -14.56 -1.91
N GLU A 34 9.66 -14.72 -1.25
CA GLU A 34 8.43 -13.99 -1.58
C GLU A 34 8.45 -12.55 -1.00
N PRO A 35 7.94 -11.54 -1.73
CA PRO A 35 7.69 -10.20 -1.20
C PRO A 35 6.69 -10.21 -0.04
N ILE A 36 7.06 -9.56 1.06
CA ILE A 36 6.23 -9.36 2.26
C ILE A 36 6.16 -7.90 2.65
N ILE A 37 5.08 -7.52 3.32
CA ILE A 37 4.99 -6.20 3.96
C ILE A 37 5.79 -6.23 5.26
N ALA A 38 6.50 -5.14 5.56
CA ALA A 38 7.24 -4.98 6.81
C ALA A 38 6.36 -5.32 8.04
N HIS A 39 6.94 -6.02 9.02
CA HIS A 39 6.28 -6.39 10.28
C HIS A 39 5.05 -7.31 10.17
N ARG A 40 4.82 -7.97 9.03
CA ARG A 40 3.80 -9.02 8.88
C ARG A 40 4.43 -10.40 8.74
N ALA A 41 3.71 -11.43 9.16
CA ALA A 41 4.06 -12.81 8.85
C ALA A 41 3.89 -13.06 7.34
N CYS A 42 4.77 -13.88 6.77
CA CYS A 42 4.67 -14.24 5.37
C CYS A 42 3.44 -15.11 5.13
N SER A 43 2.61 -14.75 4.14
CA SER A 43 1.46 -15.57 3.73
C SER A 43 1.88 -16.87 3.03
N ALA A 44 3.06 -16.91 2.41
CA ALA A 44 3.53 -18.08 1.67
C ALA A 44 4.18 -19.14 2.58
N CYS A 45 5.06 -18.75 3.51
CA CYS A 45 5.76 -19.69 4.39
C CYS A 45 5.26 -19.67 5.85
N GLY A 46 4.37 -18.76 6.23
CA GLY A 46 3.82 -18.68 7.59
C GLY A 46 4.84 -18.28 8.66
N SER A 47 6.04 -17.86 8.27
CA SER A 47 7.10 -17.50 9.20
C SER A 47 7.21 -15.99 9.41
N TYR A 48 7.63 -15.61 10.62
CA TYR A 48 8.01 -14.25 10.99
C TYR A 48 9.19 -14.31 11.97
N LYS A 49 10.28 -13.59 11.67
CA LYS A 49 11.50 -13.55 12.51
C LYS A 49 12.03 -14.95 12.87
N GLY A 50 12.12 -15.85 11.88
CA GLY A 50 12.65 -17.21 12.06
C GLY A 50 11.77 -18.15 12.90
N ARG A 51 10.51 -17.77 13.19
CA ARG A 51 9.54 -18.63 13.88
C ARG A 51 8.33 -18.89 12.99
N GLN A 52 7.82 -20.11 13.00
CA GLN A 52 6.54 -20.45 12.37
C GLN A 52 5.42 -19.84 13.21
N VAL A 53 4.69 -18.87 12.66
CA VAL A 53 3.60 -18.15 13.35
C VAL A 53 2.24 -18.61 12.84
N ILE A 54 2.15 -19.03 11.58
CA ILE A 54 0.91 -19.53 10.97
C ILE A 54 1.07 -21.03 10.70
N THR A 55 0.23 -21.84 11.35
CA THR A 55 0.01 -23.26 11.00
C THR A 55 -1.05 -23.32 9.89
N SER A 56 -0.87 -24.24 8.95
CA SER A 56 -1.60 -24.37 7.67
C SER A 56 -3.14 -24.57 7.75
N GLU A 57 -3.75 -24.41 8.92
CA GLU A 57 -5.20 -24.58 9.16
C GLU A 57 -5.97 -23.25 9.24
N ASP A 58 -5.29 -22.11 9.39
CA ASP A 58 -5.91 -20.78 9.60
C ASP A 58 -5.72 -19.79 8.43
N ALA A 59 -5.46 -20.28 7.21
CA ALA A 59 -5.23 -19.47 6.01
C ALA A 59 -6.42 -19.46 5.04
#